data_AF-A0A0G0LWU8-F1
#
_entry.id   AF-A0A0G0LWU8-F1
#
_cell.length_a   1.000
_cell.length_b   1.000
_cell.length_c   1.000
_cell.angle_alpha   90.00
_cell.angle_beta   90.00
_cell.angle_gamma   90.00
#
_symmetry.space_group_name_H-M   'P 1'
#
loop_
_entity.id
_entity.type
_entity.pdbx_description
1 polymer ?
#
loop_
_entity_poly.entity_id
_entity_poly.type
_entity_poly.pdbx_seq_one_letter_code
_entity_poly.pdbx_strand_id
1 'polypeptide(L)'
;MKKGSFVVIEGPDGTGKETQAKLLMSRFQEQRIPVEFFDLPQYETSFFGNLVGRFLKGEFGGLKEVNPYLASLTYAGDRWQASSKINEMLLGGVNVVSNRYFLSNVAHQSAKLPVEERPKFIQFLQELEYVVYGIPKEDLNIVLHIPAEISAQLIELKKARAYLDGGKKDIHEADVAYQLEVAGIYQDIPNFFPNIVGIDCTKEGKLKTPEEIHNLVWNEVREKAFKSPEGNRGGHERR
;
A
#
# COMPACT_ATOMS: atom_id res chain seq x y z
N MET A 1 6.38 -11.06 24.62
CA MET A 1 6.12 -11.75 23.34
C MET A 1 6.92 -11.04 22.25
N LYS A 2 7.27 -11.71 21.15
CA LYS A 2 7.87 -11.04 19.99
C LYS A 2 6.82 -10.10 19.37
N LYS A 3 7.20 -8.87 19.02
CA LYS A 3 6.32 -7.93 18.28
C LYS A 3 5.88 -8.59 16.97
N GLY A 4 4.63 -8.40 16.57
CA GLY A 4 4.12 -8.83 15.27
C GLY A 4 4.79 -8.06 14.13
N SER A 5 4.78 -8.63 12.93
CA SER A 5 5.32 -8.01 11.72
C SER A 5 4.24 -7.20 11.00
N PHE A 6 4.59 -6.04 10.46
CA PHE A 6 3.71 -5.18 9.69
C PHE A 6 4.06 -5.23 8.20
N VAL A 7 3.18 -5.86 7.42
CA VAL A 7 3.32 -6.03 5.96
C VAL A 7 2.28 -5.17 5.24
N VAL A 8 2.71 -4.43 4.22
CA VAL A 8 1.82 -3.59 3.39
C VAL A 8 1.84 -4.09 1.95
N ILE A 9 0.67 -4.22 1.34
CA ILE A 9 0.51 -4.44 -0.09
C ILE A 9 0.24 -3.09 -0.77
N GLU A 10 1.13 -2.70 -1.67
CA GLU A 10 1.18 -1.42 -2.36
C GLU A 10 1.14 -1.61 -3.89
N GLY A 11 0.97 -0.51 -4.61
CA GLY A 11 1.02 -0.47 -6.08
C GLY A 11 -0.11 0.35 -6.71
N PRO A 12 -0.06 0.58 -8.02
CA PRO A 12 -1.06 1.35 -8.77
C PRO A 12 -2.48 0.78 -8.67
N ASP A 13 -3.46 1.57 -9.09
CA ASP A 13 -4.82 1.06 -9.21
C ASP A 13 -4.94 -0.04 -10.26
N GLY A 14 -5.78 -1.04 -9.95
CA GLY A 14 -5.98 -2.20 -10.83
C GLY A 14 -4.98 -3.35 -10.65
N THR A 15 -3.94 -3.24 -9.82
CA THR A 15 -2.93 -4.30 -9.64
C THR A 15 -3.37 -5.52 -8.80
N GLY A 16 -4.59 -5.51 -8.26
CA GLY A 16 -5.09 -6.64 -7.46
C GLY A 16 -4.63 -6.66 -6.00
N LYS A 17 -4.19 -5.51 -5.44
CA LYS A 17 -3.76 -5.40 -4.03
C LYS A 17 -4.73 -6.00 -3.03
N GLU A 18 -6.01 -5.65 -3.14
CA GLU A 18 -7.06 -6.15 -2.24
C GLU A 18 -7.18 -7.68 -2.33
N THR A 19 -7.13 -8.24 -3.54
CA THR A 19 -7.11 -9.69 -3.77
C THR A 19 -5.92 -10.34 -3.08
N GLN A 20 -4.72 -9.78 -3.25
CA GLN A 20 -3.50 -10.32 -2.66
C GLN A 20 -3.49 -10.20 -1.13
N ALA A 21 -4.00 -9.09 -0.58
CA ALA A 21 -4.14 -8.93 0.86
C ALA A 21 -5.12 -9.96 1.46
N LYS A 22 -6.26 -10.21 0.80
CA LYS A 22 -7.22 -11.25 1.24
C LYS A 22 -6.63 -12.66 1.17
N LEU A 23 -5.93 -13.00 0.08
CA LEU A 23 -5.25 -14.30 -0.03
C LEU A 23 -4.17 -14.46 1.05
N LEU A 24 -3.44 -13.39 1.36
CA LEU A 24 -2.46 -13.37 2.44
C LEU A 24 -3.10 -13.56 3.81
N MET A 25 -4.23 -12.91 4.09
CA MET A 25 -5.01 -13.13 5.31
C MET A 25 -5.48 -14.59 5.44
N SER A 26 -6.04 -15.16 4.37
CA SER A 26 -6.45 -16.57 4.36
C SER A 26 -5.27 -17.50 4.65
N ARG A 27 -4.10 -17.23 4.06
CA ARG A 27 -2.89 -18.03 4.30
C ARG A 27 -2.44 -17.99 5.75
N PHE A 28 -2.48 -16.82 6.39
CA PHE A 28 -2.17 -16.68 7.81
C PHE A 28 -3.14 -17.46 8.70
N GLN A 29 -4.45 -17.39 8.40
CA GLN A 29 -5.48 -18.12 9.13
C GLN A 29 -5.30 -19.64 9.00
N GLU A 30 -5.03 -20.15 7.79
CA GLU A 30 -4.72 -21.57 7.54
C GLU A 30 -3.53 -22.06 8.38
N GLN A 31 -2.51 -21.21 8.57
CA GLN A 31 -1.33 -21.51 9.35
C GLN A 31 -1.48 -21.22 10.85
N ARG A 32 -2.67 -20.76 11.28
CA ARG A 32 -2.97 -20.35 12.66
C ARG A 32 -2.00 -19.28 13.20
N ILE A 33 -1.54 -18.41 12.30
CA ILE A 33 -0.70 -17.26 12.66
C ILE A 33 -1.62 -16.07 12.91
N PRO A 34 -1.59 -15.44 14.11
CA PRO A 34 -2.41 -14.26 14.40
C PRO A 34 -2.11 -13.11 13.44
N VAL A 35 -3.16 -12.56 12.83
CA VAL A 35 -3.05 -11.44 11.90
C VAL A 35 -4.31 -10.57 11.92
N GLU A 36 -4.14 -9.27 11.75
CA GLU A 36 -5.21 -8.28 11.58
C GLU A 36 -5.09 -7.59 10.22
N PHE A 37 -6.22 -7.22 9.61
CA PHE A 37 -6.26 -6.57 8.30
C PHE A 37 -6.70 -5.11 8.39
N PHE A 38 -6.01 -4.23 7.65
CA PHE A 38 -6.39 -2.83 7.48
C PHE A 38 -6.48 -2.46 6.01
N ASP A 39 -7.63 -1.92 5.59
CA ASP A 39 -7.82 -1.35 4.25
C ASP A 39 -7.86 0.18 4.37
N LEU A 40 -6.92 0.86 3.72
CA LEU A 40 -6.77 2.31 3.80
C LEU A 40 -6.91 2.94 2.42
N PRO A 41 -7.62 4.07 2.29
CA PRO A 41 -8.31 4.80 3.35
C PRO A 41 -9.55 4.11 3.92
N GLN A 42 -9.87 4.36 5.19
CA GLN A 42 -11.08 3.84 5.85
C GLN A 42 -12.33 4.67 5.54
N TYR A 43 -12.73 4.69 4.26
CA TYR A 43 -13.75 5.60 3.69
C TYR A 43 -15.07 5.72 4.46
N GLU A 44 -15.52 4.63 5.08
CA GLU A 44 -16.83 4.55 5.73
C GLU A 44 -16.74 4.55 7.25
N THR A 45 -15.56 4.28 7.82
CA THR A 45 -15.42 3.97 9.25
C THR A 45 -14.54 4.95 10.01
N SER A 46 -13.79 5.83 9.32
CA SER A 46 -12.98 6.86 9.95
C SER A 46 -13.40 8.26 9.51
N PHE A 47 -13.11 9.27 10.34
CA PHE A 47 -13.43 10.66 10.04
C PHE A 47 -12.63 11.14 8.82
N PHE A 48 -11.32 10.90 8.84
CA PHE A 48 -10.43 11.30 7.75
C PHE A 48 -10.64 10.47 6.49
N GLY A 49 -10.90 9.17 6.60
CA GLY A 49 -11.25 8.31 5.48
C GLY A 49 -12.51 8.80 4.77
N ASN A 50 -13.54 9.22 5.52
CA ASN A 50 -14.72 9.86 4.94
C ASN A 50 -14.35 11.15 4.17
N LEU A 51 -13.49 12.01 4.75
CA LEU A 51 -13.01 13.20 4.05
C LEU A 51 -12.24 12.88 2.77
N VAL A 52 -11.43 11.81 2.77
CA VAL A 52 -10.78 11.32 1.55
C VAL A 52 -11.82 10.89 0.52
N GLY A 53 -12.86 10.16 0.91
CA GLY A 53 -13.94 9.76 0.00
C GLY A 53 -14.64 10.96 -0.65
N ARG A 54 -14.93 12.00 0.13
CA ARG A 54 -15.50 13.27 -0.34
C ARG A 54 -14.56 14.01 -1.29
N PHE A 55 -13.27 14.04 -0.99
CA PHE A 55 -12.25 14.58 -1.91
C PHE A 55 -12.22 13.82 -3.24
N LEU A 56 -12.27 12.48 -3.22
CA LEU A 56 -12.28 11.64 -4.41
C LEU A 56 -13.55 11.80 -5.27
N LYS A 57 -14.65 12.26 -4.67
CA LYS A 57 -15.87 12.69 -5.39
C LYS A 57 -15.76 14.09 -6.02
N GLY A 58 -14.68 14.82 -5.76
CA GLY A 58 -14.47 16.18 -6.24
C GLY A 58 -15.13 17.27 -5.39
N GLU A 59 -15.63 16.96 -4.20
CA GLU A 59 -16.31 17.95 -3.33
C GLU A 59 -15.43 19.14 -2.93
N PHE A 60 -14.11 18.97 -2.97
CA PHE A 60 -13.12 19.97 -2.57
C PHE A 60 -12.25 20.47 -3.72
N GLY A 61 -12.64 20.17 -4.97
CA GLY A 61 -11.87 20.47 -6.18
C GLY A 61 -11.39 19.22 -6.91
N GLY A 62 -11.04 19.40 -8.19
CA GLY A 62 -10.54 18.35 -9.07
C GLY A 62 -9.08 17.96 -8.81
N LEU A 63 -8.63 16.95 -9.56
CA LEU A 63 -7.31 16.33 -9.41
C LEU A 63 -6.13 17.32 -9.36
N LYS A 64 -6.19 18.38 -10.16
CA LYS A 64 -5.13 19.41 -10.30
C LYS A 64 -5.43 20.72 -9.56
N GLU A 65 -6.60 20.82 -8.93
CA GLU A 65 -7.06 22.05 -8.26
C GLU A 65 -6.72 22.05 -6.77
N VAL A 66 -6.52 20.87 -6.18
CA VAL A 66 -6.15 20.73 -4.77
C VAL A 66 -4.64 20.54 -4.64
N ASN A 67 -4.01 21.41 -3.84
CA ASN A 67 -2.59 21.33 -3.59
C ASN A 67 -2.21 19.98 -2.96
N PRO A 68 -1.19 19.26 -3.48
CA PRO A 68 -0.81 17.93 -2.98
C PRO A 68 -0.44 17.89 -1.51
N TYR A 69 0.19 18.94 -0.95
CA TYR A 69 0.49 19.03 0.48
C TYR A 69 -0.78 19.03 1.32
N LEU A 70 -1.82 19.75 0.89
CA LEU A 70 -3.10 19.82 1.59
C LEU A 70 -3.89 18.52 1.42
N ALA A 71 -3.91 17.95 0.21
CA ALA A 71 -4.56 16.67 -0.05
C ALA A 71 -3.95 15.55 0.81
N SER A 72 -2.62 15.52 0.98
CA SER A 72 -1.93 14.52 1.81
C SER A 72 -2.35 14.50 3.28
N LEU A 73 -2.80 15.64 3.83
CA LEU A 73 -3.16 15.72 5.25
C LEU A 73 -4.32 14.80 5.61
N THR A 74 -5.29 14.62 4.71
CA THR A 74 -6.46 13.76 4.98
C THR A 74 -6.07 12.28 4.94
N TYR A 75 -5.27 11.86 3.96
CA TYR A 75 -4.73 10.48 3.91
C TYR A 75 -3.83 10.16 5.12
N ALA A 76 -2.98 11.11 5.51
CA ALA A 76 -2.10 10.98 6.68
C ALA A 76 -2.91 10.95 7.99
N GLY A 77 -3.95 11.77 8.11
CA GLY A 77 -4.86 11.78 9.25
C GLY A 77 -5.63 10.46 9.41
N ASP A 78 -6.03 9.82 8.31
CA ASP A 78 -6.67 8.51 8.33
C ASP A 78 -5.75 7.41 8.87
N ARG A 79 -4.49 7.37 8.39
CA ARG A 79 -3.47 6.46 8.93
C ARG A 79 -3.13 6.73 10.37
N TRP A 80 -3.06 7.99 10.77
CA TRP A 80 -2.88 8.38 12.17
C TRP A 80 -4.04 7.86 13.03
N GLN A 81 -5.29 8.02 12.59
CA GLN A 81 -6.45 7.51 13.32
C GLN A 81 -6.41 5.98 13.48
N ALA A 82 -5.96 5.24 12.46
CA ALA A 82 -5.77 3.80 12.51
C ALA A 82 -4.54 3.36 13.36
N SER A 83 -3.54 4.24 13.52
CA SER A 83 -2.22 3.90 14.06
C SER A 83 -2.25 3.32 15.47
N SER A 84 -3.15 3.79 16.34
CA SER A 84 -3.28 3.28 17.71
C SER A 84 -3.63 1.80 17.72
N LYS A 85 -4.57 1.37 16.86
CA LYS A 85 -4.99 -0.03 16.77
C LYS A 85 -3.89 -0.89 16.14
N ILE A 86 -3.24 -0.39 15.09
CA ILE A 86 -2.11 -1.09 14.47
C ILE A 86 -1.00 -1.33 15.51
N ASN A 87 -0.63 -0.30 16.28
CA ASN A 87 0.37 -0.43 17.34
C ASN A 87 -0.04 -1.43 18.41
N GLU A 88 -1.30 -1.40 18.87
CA GLU A 88 -1.85 -2.36 19.84
C GLU A 88 -1.70 -3.80 19.33
N MET A 89 -2.07 -4.08 18.08
CA MET A 89 -1.95 -5.42 17.48
C MET A 89 -0.49 -5.87 17.42
N LEU A 90 0.39 -5.01 16.89
CA LEU A 90 1.81 -5.33 16.75
C LEU A 90 2.49 -5.58 18.10
N LEU A 91 2.22 -4.74 19.11
CA LEU A 91 2.76 -4.92 20.47
C LEU A 91 2.21 -6.18 21.15
N GLY A 92 0.97 -6.56 20.84
CA GLY A 92 0.35 -7.81 21.27
C GLY A 92 0.91 -9.07 20.59
N GLY A 93 1.83 -8.93 19.63
CA GLY A 93 2.38 -10.05 18.87
C GLY A 93 1.51 -10.51 17.70
N VAL A 94 0.49 -9.73 17.35
CA VAL A 94 -0.39 -9.97 16.19
C VAL A 94 0.23 -9.29 14.98
N ASN A 95 0.36 -10.03 13.87
CA ASN A 95 0.85 -9.45 12.61
C ASN A 95 -0.20 -8.51 12.02
N VAL A 96 0.23 -7.56 11.20
CA VAL A 96 -0.70 -6.66 10.50
C VAL A 96 -0.42 -6.78 9.01
N VAL A 97 -1.49 -6.99 8.23
CA VAL A 97 -1.48 -6.84 6.77
C VAL A 97 -2.31 -5.61 6.44
N SER A 98 -1.76 -4.70 5.64
CA SER A 98 -2.53 -3.55 5.16
C SER A 98 -2.56 -3.47 3.64
N ASN A 99 -3.73 -3.17 3.09
CA ASN A 99 -3.88 -2.74 1.70
C ASN A 99 -3.70 -1.21 1.66
N ARG A 100 -2.58 -0.77 1.07
CA ARG A 100 -2.08 0.62 1.06
C ARG A 100 -1.68 1.15 2.43
N TYR A 101 -0.64 1.98 2.46
CA TYR A 101 -0.21 2.70 3.66
C TYR A 101 0.45 4.03 3.28
N PHE A 102 1.66 4.29 3.77
CA PHE A 102 2.44 5.50 3.54
C PHE A 102 2.81 5.69 2.06
N LEU A 103 3.27 4.64 1.38
CA LEU A 103 3.75 4.72 -0.01
C LEU A 103 2.65 5.10 -1.00
N SER A 104 1.39 4.74 -0.71
CA SER A 104 0.24 5.26 -1.48
C SER A 104 0.14 6.78 -1.46
N ASN A 105 0.45 7.45 -0.34
CA ASN A 105 0.45 8.92 -0.29
C ASN A 105 1.61 9.51 -1.09
N VAL A 106 2.79 8.89 -0.96
CA VAL A 106 3.97 9.23 -1.76
C VAL A 106 3.65 9.16 -3.25
N ALA A 107 3.15 8.02 -3.73
CA ALA A 107 2.92 7.79 -5.14
C ALA A 107 1.85 8.73 -5.72
N HIS A 108 0.67 8.78 -5.09
CA HIS A 108 -0.47 9.53 -5.63
C HIS A 108 -0.27 11.05 -5.56
N GLN A 109 0.38 11.57 -4.52
CA GLN A 109 0.51 13.02 -4.37
C GLN A 109 1.78 13.56 -5.05
N SER A 110 2.86 12.77 -5.12
CA SER A 110 4.05 13.15 -5.92
C SER A 110 3.74 13.17 -7.43
N ALA A 111 2.81 12.34 -7.91
CA ALA A 111 2.36 12.34 -9.31
C ALA A 111 1.73 13.67 -9.76
N LYS A 112 1.32 14.51 -8.81
CA LYS A 112 0.71 15.82 -9.05
C LYS A 112 1.73 16.96 -9.01
N LEU A 113 3.00 16.65 -8.76
CA LEU A 113 4.08 17.62 -8.63
C LEU A 113 5.12 17.45 -9.75
N PRO A 114 5.80 18.54 -10.13
CA PRO A 114 7.01 18.47 -10.96
C PRO A 114 8.07 17.55 -10.34
N VAL A 115 8.85 16.86 -11.17
CA VAL A 115 9.83 15.83 -10.74
C VAL A 115 10.84 16.39 -9.75
N GLU A 116 11.29 17.62 -9.98
CA GLU A 116 12.25 18.36 -9.15
C GLU A 116 11.73 18.68 -7.74
N GLU A 117 10.41 18.75 -7.55
CA GLU A 117 9.80 19.04 -6.24
C GLU A 117 9.55 17.77 -5.40
N ARG A 118 9.50 16.59 -6.03
CA ARG A 118 9.14 15.33 -5.38
C ARG A 118 10.05 14.95 -4.21
N PRO A 119 11.39 15.10 -4.28
CA PRO A 119 12.24 14.75 -3.14
C PRO A 119 11.91 15.56 -1.87
N LYS A 120 11.67 16.87 -2.02
CA LYS A 120 11.27 17.75 -0.92
C LYS A 120 9.89 17.38 -0.36
N PHE A 121 8.96 17.04 -1.26
CA PHE A 121 7.63 16.62 -0.88
C PHE A 121 7.63 15.26 -0.13
N ILE A 122 8.43 14.30 -0.57
CA ILE A 122 8.60 13.01 0.10
C ILE A 122 9.16 13.20 1.51
N GLN A 123 10.17 14.08 1.67
CA GLN A 123 10.70 14.42 2.99
C GLN A 123 9.61 15.03 3.90
N PHE A 124 8.77 15.92 3.35
CA PHE A 124 7.62 16.46 4.06
C PHE A 124 6.66 15.35 4.53
N LEU A 125 6.34 14.37 3.68
CA LEU A 125 5.47 13.25 4.07
C LEU A 125 6.11 12.37 5.16
N GLN A 126 7.41 12.09 5.07
CA GLN A 126 8.10 11.31 6.10
C GLN A 126 8.06 12.02 7.46
N GLU A 127 8.29 13.33 7.48
CA GLU A 127 8.18 14.15 8.70
C GLU A 127 6.74 14.13 9.23
N LEU A 128 5.75 14.42 8.37
CA LEU A 128 4.35 14.46 8.76
C LEU A 128 3.88 13.13 9.36
N GLU A 129 4.13 12.02 8.68
CA GLU A 129 3.51 10.75 9.03
C GLU A 129 4.27 9.99 10.10
N TYR A 130 5.60 9.90 9.96
CA TYR A 130 6.42 9.10 10.88
C TYR A 130 6.94 9.90 12.08
N VAL A 131 7.02 11.23 12.01
CA VAL A 131 7.53 12.07 13.12
C VAL A 131 6.40 12.81 13.82
N VAL A 132 5.61 13.59 13.09
CA VAL A 132 4.52 14.40 13.67
C VAL A 132 3.36 13.53 14.12
N TYR A 133 2.87 12.64 13.25
CA TYR A 133 1.79 11.70 13.60
C TYR A 133 2.31 10.42 14.27
N GLY A 134 3.58 10.06 14.09
CA GLY A 134 4.18 8.91 14.75
C GLY A 134 3.54 7.57 14.39
N ILE A 135 3.05 7.42 13.14
CA ILE A 135 2.44 6.16 12.70
C ILE A 135 3.50 5.03 12.68
N PRO A 136 3.13 3.77 12.96
CA PRO A 136 4.10 2.68 12.97
C PRO A 136 4.73 2.48 11.59
N LYS A 137 6.05 2.40 11.56
CA LYS A 137 6.78 1.98 10.36
C LYS A 137 6.49 0.52 10.05
N GLU A 138 6.24 0.26 8.79
CA GLU A 138 6.09 -1.07 8.25
C GLU A 138 7.42 -1.83 8.17
N ASP A 139 7.37 -3.15 8.33
CA ASP A 139 8.55 -4.02 8.24
C ASP A 139 8.82 -4.45 6.80
N LEU A 140 7.77 -4.52 5.96
CA LEU A 140 7.87 -4.94 4.57
C LEU A 140 6.78 -4.29 3.71
N ASN A 141 7.18 -3.62 2.63
CA ASN A 141 6.28 -3.21 1.56
C ASN A 141 6.40 -4.17 0.38
N ILE A 142 5.29 -4.77 -0.02
CA ILE A 142 5.16 -5.54 -1.26
C ILE A 142 4.48 -4.65 -2.29
N VAL A 143 5.20 -4.22 -3.32
CA VAL A 143 4.64 -3.39 -4.39
C VAL A 143 4.32 -4.28 -5.58
N LEU A 144 3.03 -4.36 -5.93
CA LEU A 144 2.56 -5.10 -7.10
C LEU A 144 2.70 -4.23 -8.34
N HIS A 145 3.42 -4.75 -9.34
CA HIS A 145 3.68 -4.05 -10.59
C HIS A 145 3.03 -4.78 -11.76
N ILE A 146 2.34 -4.02 -12.61
CA ILE A 146 1.89 -4.43 -13.93
C ILE A 146 2.28 -3.35 -14.95
N PRO A 147 2.47 -3.71 -16.23
CA PRO A 147 2.54 -2.76 -17.32
C PRO A 147 1.32 -1.82 -17.32
N ALA A 148 1.59 -0.57 -17.67
CA ALA A 148 0.62 0.51 -17.79
C ALA A 148 -0.64 0.13 -18.57
N GLU A 149 -0.46 -0.57 -19.70
CA GLU A 149 -1.52 -0.96 -20.61
C GLU A 149 -2.49 -1.96 -19.96
N ILE A 150 -1.95 -2.87 -19.13
CA ILE A 150 -2.74 -3.85 -18.38
C ILE A 150 -3.47 -3.17 -17.22
N SER A 151 -2.83 -2.21 -16.54
CA SER A 151 -3.47 -1.42 -15.47
C SER A 151 -4.70 -0.67 -16.00
N ALA A 152 -4.58 0.01 -17.14
CA ALA A 152 -5.68 0.74 -17.75
C ALA A 152 -6.88 -0.18 -18.05
N GLN A 153 -6.64 -1.38 -18.60
CA GLN A 153 -7.70 -2.36 -18.88
C GLN A 153 -8.39 -2.86 -17.60
N LEU A 154 -7.62 -3.11 -16.54
CA LEU A 154 -8.17 -3.61 -15.28
C LEU A 154 -8.98 -2.56 -14.53
N ILE A 155 -8.63 -1.28 -14.65
CA ILE A 155 -9.41 -0.19 -14.05
C ILE A 155 -10.81 -0.11 -14.68
N GLU A 156 -10.95 -0.31 -15.99
CA GLU A 156 -12.27 -0.35 -16.67
C GLU A 156 -13.17 -1.49 -16.17
N LEU A 157 -12.55 -2.60 -15.72
CA LEU A 157 -13.25 -3.79 -15.24
C LEU A 157 -13.61 -3.73 -13.75
N LYS A 158 -13.17 -2.70 -13.02
CA LYS A 158 -13.48 -2.56 -11.59
C LYS A 158 -14.98 -2.35 -11.38
N LYS A 159 -15.49 -2.97 -10.32
CA LYS A 159 -16.86 -2.71 -9.84
C LYS A 159 -16.94 -1.30 -9.24
N ALA A 160 -18.12 -0.68 -9.33
CA ALA A 160 -18.39 0.59 -8.69
C ALA A 160 -18.03 0.52 -7.20
N ARG A 161 -17.31 1.53 -6.71
CA ARG A 161 -16.95 1.63 -5.29
C ARG A 161 -18.18 2.04 -4.49
N ALA A 162 -18.37 1.41 -3.32
CA ALA A 162 -19.49 1.72 -2.43
C ALA A 162 -19.54 3.21 -2.07
N TYR A 163 -18.36 3.80 -1.80
CA TYR A 163 -18.26 5.21 -1.46
C TYR A 163 -18.64 6.16 -2.60
N LEU A 164 -18.76 5.73 -3.86
CA LEU A 164 -19.02 6.61 -5.01
C LEU A 164 -20.52 6.88 -5.28
N ASP A 165 -21.44 6.42 -4.43
CA ASP A 165 -22.89 6.66 -4.53
C ASP A 165 -23.48 6.39 -5.94
N GLY A 166 -22.95 5.37 -6.64
CA GLY A 166 -23.37 5.00 -8.00
C GLY A 166 -22.51 5.58 -9.15
N GLY A 167 -21.50 6.40 -8.83
CA GLY A 167 -20.46 6.81 -9.78
C GLY A 167 -19.56 5.64 -10.20
N LYS A 168 -19.11 5.66 -11.47
CA LYS A 168 -18.27 4.58 -12.03
C LYS A 168 -16.78 4.73 -11.73
N LYS A 169 -16.27 5.96 -11.61
CA LYS A 169 -14.85 6.28 -11.40
C LYS A 169 -14.71 7.53 -10.54
N ASP A 170 -13.67 7.56 -9.71
CA ASP A 170 -13.26 8.76 -8.96
C ASP A 170 -12.34 9.69 -9.79
N ILE A 171 -11.98 10.85 -9.24
CA ILE A 171 -11.12 11.84 -9.92
C ILE A 171 -9.71 11.33 -10.25
N HIS A 172 -9.23 10.26 -9.60
CA HIS A 172 -7.93 9.63 -9.87
C HIS A 172 -8.07 8.56 -10.94
N GLU A 173 -9.11 7.72 -10.86
CA GLU A 173 -9.37 6.63 -11.82
C GLU A 173 -9.82 7.16 -13.20
N ALA A 174 -10.33 8.40 -13.27
CA ALA A 174 -10.74 9.03 -14.52
C ALA A 174 -9.59 9.58 -15.38
N ASP A 175 -8.39 9.81 -14.82
CA ASP A 175 -7.25 10.41 -15.53
C ASP A 175 -6.16 9.37 -15.80
N VAL A 176 -6.06 8.92 -17.06
CA VAL A 176 -5.10 7.90 -17.48
C VAL A 176 -3.65 8.39 -17.36
N ALA A 177 -3.37 9.65 -17.72
CA ALA A 177 -2.01 10.18 -17.67
C ALA A 177 -1.51 10.23 -16.22
N TYR A 178 -2.39 10.62 -15.29
CA TYR A 178 -2.12 10.55 -13.85
C TYR A 178 -1.83 9.12 -13.38
N GLN A 179 -2.62 8.13 -13.80
CA GLN A 179 -2.39 6.73 -13.42
C GLN A 179 -1.04 6.19 -13.92
N LEU A 180 -0.63 6.57 -15.14
CA LEU A 180 0.69 6.25 -15.67
C LEU A 180 1.81 6.86 -14.83
N GLU A 181 1.64 8.12 -14.41
CA GLU A 181 2.61 8.80 -13.55
C GLU A 181 2.74 8.12 -12.18
N VAL A 182 1.62 7.77 -11.56
CA VAL A 182 1.59 7.01 -10.30
C VAL A 182 2.30 5.66 -10.45
N ALA A 183 2.09 4.97 -11.58
CA ALA A 183 2.77 3.71 -11.88
C ALA A 183 4.28 3.87 -12.01
N GLY A 184 4.75 4.92 -12.70
CA GLY A 184 6.17 5.26 -12.78
C GLY A 184 6.78 5.50 -11.39
N ILE A 185 6.10 6.26 -10.53
CA ILE A 185 6.61 6.52 -9.17
C ILE A 185 6.70 5.23 -8.35
N TYR A 186 5.73 4.32 -8.45
CA TYR A 186 5.84 3.02 -7.78
C TYR A 186 7.03 2.18 -8.25
N GLN A 187 7.41 2.28 -9.53
CA GLN A 187 8.61 1.61 -10.04
C GLN A 187 9.89 2.22 -9.45
N ASP A 188 9.89 3.53 -9.18
CA ASP A 188 11.05 4.22 -8.63
C ASP A 188 11.15 4.15 -7.10
N ILE A 189 10.03 3.91 -6.40
CA ILE A 189 9.94 3.84 -4.93
C ILE A 189 11.02 2.93 -4.29
N PRO A 190 11.34 1.73 -4.81
CA PRO A 190 12.42 0.89 -4.28
C PRO A 190 13.80 1.56 -4.27
N ASN A 191 14.03 2.60 -5.07
CA ASN A 191 15.28 3.35 -5.09
C ASN A 191 15.39 4.37 -3.94
N PHE A 192 14.25 4.74 -3.32
CA PHE A 192 14.18 5.80 -2.30
C PHE A 192 13.96 5.26 -0.89
N PHE A 193 13.45 4.03 -0.75
CA PHE A 193 13.05 3.48 0.54
C PHE A 193 13.60 2.05 0.73
N PRO A 194 14.05 1.71 1.95
CA PRO A 194 14.46 0.34 2.26
C PRO A 194 13.24 -0.58 2.42
N ASN A 195 13.48 -1.89 2.46
CA ASN A 195 12.47 -2.92 2.77
C ASN A 195 11.27 -2.96 1.81
N ILE A 196 11.52 -2.64 0.54
CA ILE A 196 10.53 -2.72 -0.53
C ILE A 196 10.84 -3.90 -1.44
N VAL A 197 9.79 -4.63 -1.80
CA VAL A 197 9.86 -5.74 -2.75
C VAL A 197 8.87 -5.49 -3.88
N GLY A 198 9.39 -5.27 -5.08
CA GLY A 198 8.57 -5.25 -6.28
C GLY A 198 8.23 -6.67 -6.74
N ILE A 199 6.96 -6.93 -7.02
CA ILE A 199 6.48 -8.17 -7.63
C ILE A 199 5.93 -7.85 -9.01
N ASP A 200 6.59 -8.36 -10.05
CA ASP A 200 6.05 -8.36 -11.40
C ASP A 200 4.88 -9.36 -11.48
N CYS A 201 3.68 -8.82 -11.67
CA CYS A 201 2.45 -9.59 -11.78
C CYS A 201 2.23 -10.12 -13.21
N THR A 202 3.21 -10.02 -14.11
CA THR A 202 3.11 -10.50 -15.49
C THR A 202 4.10 -11.60 -15.83
N LYS A 203 3.74 -12.41 -16.83
CA LYS A 203 4.60 -13.42 -17.47
C LYS A 203 4.34 -13.38 -18.96
N GLU A 204 5.39 -13.20 -19.77
CA GLU A 204 5.27 -13.24 -21.24
C GLU A 204 4.18 -12.27 -21.78
N GLY A 205 4.09 -11.08 -21.18
CA GLY A 205 3.11 -10.05 -21.56
C GLY A 205 1.67 -10.30 -21.12
N LYS A 206 1.42 -11.34 -20.31
CA LYS A 206 0.10 -11.64 -19.74
C LYS A 206 0.10 -11.54 -18.22
N LEU A 207 -1.05 -11.18 -17.64
CA LEU A 207 -1.21 -11.17 -16.19
C LEU A 207 -1.12 -12.62 -15.65
N LYS A 208 -0.34 -12.82 -14.59
CA LYS A 208 -0.32 -14.06 -13.81
C LYS A 208 -1.67 -14.27 -13.12
N THR A 209 -2.00 -15.50 -12.76
CA THR A 209 -3.20 -15.73 -11.95
C THR A 209 -3.05 -15.14 -10.55
N PRO A 210 -4.15 -14.82 -9.84
CA PRO A 210 -4.09 -14.38 -8.45
C PRO A 210 -3.27 -15.31 -7.54
N GLU A 211 -3.35 -16.62 -7.74
CA GLU A 211 -2.62 -17.64 -6.99
C GLU A 211 -1.12 -17.63 -7.30
N GLU A 212 -0.74 -17.47 -8.57
CA GLU A 212 0.66 -17.34 -8.96
C GLU A 212 1.31 -16.11 -8.32
N ILE A 213 0.62 -14.96 -8.35
CA ILE A 213 1.08 -13.72 -7.69
C ILE A 213 1.13 -13.94 -6.18
N HIS A 214 0.12 -14.57 -5.59
CA HIS A 214 0.07 -14.83 -4.15
C HIS A 214 1.21 -15.72 -3.67
N ASN A 215 1.61 -16.71 -4.46
CA ASN A 215 2.78 -17.54 -4.13
C ASN A 215 4.08 -16.71 -4.09
N LEU A 216 4.24 -15.74 -4.99
CA LEU A 216 5.37 -14.80 -4.96
C LEU A 216 5.31 -13.91 -3.70
N VAL A 217 4.15 -13.31 -3.44
CA VAL A 217 3.90 -12.48 -2.24
C VAL A 217 4.22 -13.26 -0.97
N TRP A 218 3.66 -14.47 -0.84
CA TRP A 218 3.82 -15.30 0.34
C TRP A 218 5.28 -15.71 0.57
N ASN A 219 6.02 -16.02 -0.49
CA ASN A 219 7.44 -16.35 -0.36
C ASN A 219 8.23 -15.18 0.24
N GLU A 220 8.02 -13.96 -0.24
CA GLU A 220 8.69 -12.77 0.27
C GLU A 220 8.29 -12.46 1.71
N VAL A 221 6.99 -12.55 2.03
CA VAL A 221 6.48 -12.36 3.40
C VAL A 221 7.07 -13.39 4.35
N ARG A 222 7.06 -14.68 3.99
CA ARG A 222 7.64 -15.74 4.81
C ARG A 222 9.13 -15.54 5.06
N GLU A 223 9.87 -15.17 4.03
CA GLU A 223 11.32 -14.98 4.11
C GLU A 223 11.71 -13.75 4.92
N LYS A 224 11.00 -12.63 4.76
CA LYS A 224 11.42 -11.32 5.31
C LYS A 224 10.69 -10.92 6.58
N ALA A 225 9.41 -11.28 6.72
CA ALA A 225 8.63 -10.95 7.91
C ALA A 225 8.74 -12.03 9.01
N PHE A 226 9.11 -13.27 8.68
CA PHE A 226 9.11 -14.39 9.64
C PHE A 226 10.47 -15.07 9.88
N LYS A 227 11.52 -14.85 9.07
CA LYS A 227 12.86 -15.31 9.46
C LYS A 227 13.46 -14.37 10.50
N SER A 228 13.59 -14.85 11.74
CA SER A 228 14.44 -14.22 12.75
C SER A 228 15.90 -14.16 12.27
N PRO A 229 16.71 -13.16 12.67
CA PRO A 229 18.17 -13.13 12.43
C PRO A 229 18.97 -14.27 13.12
N GLU A 230 18.30 -15.23 13.77
CA GLU A 230 18.93 -16.29 14.56
C GLU A 230 19.01 -17.63 13.82
N GLY A 231 19.29 -17.59 12.52
CA GLY A 231 19.49 -18.79 11.69
C GLY A 231 20.94 -19.17 11.41
N ASN A 232 21.93 -18.49 12.00
CA ASN A 232 23.35 -18.73 11.71
C ASN A 232 24.21 -18.92 12.98
N ARG A 233 23.77 -19.81 13.87
CA ARG A 233 24.66 -20.43 14.87
C ARG A 233 24.48 -21.94 14.87
N GLY A 234 25.52 -22.63 14.42
CA GLY A 234 25.80 -24.02 14.76
C GLY A 234 25.51 -25.03 13.66
N GLY A 235 26.52 -25.31 12.82
CA GLY A 235 26.43 -26.45 11.92
C GLY A 235 27.51 -26.61 10.84
N HIS A 236 28.71 -26.02 10.98
CA HIS A 236 29.89 -26.55 10.31
C HIS A 236 30.79 -27.16 11.39
N GLU A 237 30.83 -28.49 11.46
CA GLU A 237 31.93 -29.32 10.94
C GLU A 237 33.13 -29.31 11.90
N ARG A 238 33.78 -30.40 12.27
CA ARG A 238 33.76 -31.83 11.95
C ARG A 238 34.73 -32.45 12.99
N ARG A 239 34.51 -33.73 13.31
CA ARG A 239 35.50 -34.78 13.62
C ARG A 239 36.63 -34.48 14.60
#